data_AF-A0A926NCN4-F1
#
_entry.id   AF-A0A926NCN4-F1
#
_cell.length_a   1.000
_cell.length_b   1.000
_cell.length_c   1.000
_cell.angle_alpha   90.00
_cell.angle_beta   90.00
_cell.angle_gamma   90.00
#
_symmetry.space_group_name_H-M   'P 1'
#
loop_
_entity.id
_entity.type
_entity.pdbx_description
1 polymer ?
#
loop_
_entity_poly.entity_id
_entity_poly.type
_entity_poly.pdbx_seq_one_letter_code
_entity_poly.pdbx_strand_id
1 'polypeptide(L)' 'MKPYQPNKKNSELFEMVDRINECNEELNYFATRDKSKRLDHIESNAKQIEKIAIEIQKQVKSMRRK' A
#
# COMPACT_ATOMS: atom_id res chain seq x y z
N MET A 1 11.48 2.62 -33.44
CA MET A 1 11.48 2.17 -32.03
C MET A 1 10.04 2.19 -31.52
N LYS A 2 9.52 1.09 -30.97
CA LYS A 2 8.22 1.12 -30.29
C LYS A 2 8.39 1.84 -28.94
N PRO A 3 7.51 2.78 -28.55
CA PRO A 3 7.61 3.44 -27.26
C PRO A 3 7.43 2.41 -26.13
N TYR A 4 8.26 2.50 -25.09
CA TYR A 4 8.10 1.71 -23.87
C TYR A 4 6.77 2.11 -23.23
N GLN A 5 5.80 1.19 -23.23
CA GLN A 5 4.57 1.32 -22.47
C GLN A 5 4.77 0.57 -21.15
N PRO A 6 4.74 1.27 -19.99
CA PRO A 6 4.74 0.59 -18.71
C PRO A 6 3.61 -0.42 -18.68
N ASN A 7 3.90 -1.65 -18.27
CA ASN A 7 2.86 -2.64 -18.03
C ASN A 7 1.93 -2.08 -16.95
N LYS A 8 0.70 -1.70 -17.33
CA LYS A 8 -0.31 -1.10 -16.44
C LYS A 8 -0.41 -1.84 -15.11
N LYS A 9 -0.37 -3.18 -15.13
CA LYS A 9 -0.45 -4.01 -13.93
C LYS A 9 0.74 -3.84 -12.99
N ASN A 10 1.94 -3.57 -13.52
CA ASN A 10 3.13 -3.31 -12.73
C ASN A 10 3.08 -1.90 -12.13
N SER A 11 2.64 -0.90 -12.90
CA SER A 11 2.47 0.47 -12.39
C SER A 11 1.49 0.51 -11.21
N GLU A 12 0.32 -0.13 -11.34
CA GLU A 12 -0.65 -0.27 -10.26
C GLU A 12 -0.06 -0.98 -9.03
N LEU A 13 0.84 -1.96 -9.23
CA LEU A 13 1.50 -2.66 -8.14
C LEU A 13 2.49 -1.76 -7.39
N PHE A 14 3.26 -0.93 -8.10
CA PHE A 14 4.17 0.03 -7.47
C PHE A 14 3.41 1.10 -6.69
N GLU A 15 2.32 1.65 -7.26
CA GLU A 15 1.45 2.60 -6.54
C GLU A 15 0.88 2.01 -5.24
N MET A 16 0.49 0.73 -5.25
CA MET A 16 0.04 0.05 -4.03
C MET A 16 1.16 -0.12 -2.99
N VAL A 17 2.38 -0.40 -3.43
CA VAL A 17 3.55 -0.50 -2.53
C VAL A 17 3.88 0.86 -1.92
N ASP A 18 3.84 1.93 -2.70
CA ASP A 18 4.09 3.29 -2.21
C ASP A 18 3.07 3.68 -1.14
N ARG A 19 1.78 3.38 -1.34
CA ARG A 19 0.72 3.63 -0.34
C ARG A 19 0.91 2.84 0.96
N ILE A 20 1.45 1.62 0.89
CA ILE A 20 1.83 0.87 2.11
C ILE A 20 2.96 1.58 2.84
N ASN A 21 3.94 2.08 2.11
CA ASN A 21 5.06 2.81 2.70
C ASN A 21 4.58 4.08 3.42
N GLU A 22 3.69 4.86 2.81
CA GLU A 22 3.05 6.02 3.44
C GLU A 22 2.34 5.65 4.74
N CYS A 23 1.53 4.58 4.74
CA CYS A 23 0.84 4.11 5.94
C CYS A 23 1.83 3.70 7.05
N ASN A 24 2.95 3.08 6.68
CA ASN A 24 3.99 2.69 7.62
C ASN A 24 4.73 3.90 8.22
N GLU A 25 5.00 4.93 7.42
CA GLU A 25 5.60 6.17 7.90
C GLU A 25 4.69 6.87 8.91
N GLU A 26 3.39 6.94 8.62
CA GLU A 26 2.41 7.47 9.56
C GLU A 26 2.31 6.62 10.84
N LEU A 27 2.30 5.29 10.72
CA LEU A 27 2.31 4.40 11.88
C LEU A 27 3.53 4.66 12.77
N ASN A 28 4.71 4.80 12.18
CA ASN A 28 5.94 5.10 12.92
C ASN A 28 5.88 6.48 13.60
N TYR A 29 5.32 7.47 12.91
CA TYR A 29 5.10 8.81 13.45
C TYR A 29 4.17 8.80 14.67
N PHE A 30 3.04 8.08 14.58
CA PHE A 30 2.07 7.99 15.68
C PHE A 30 2.51 7.03 16.78
N ALA A 31 3.28 5.98 16.48
CA ALA A 31 3.78 5.04 17.48
C ALA A 31 4.76 5.66 18.47
N THR A 32 5.53 6.66 18.06
CA THR A 32 6.61 7.28 18.85
C THR A 32 6.18 8.55 19.58
N ARG A 33 4.97 9.06 19.34
CA ARG A 33 4.52 10.35 19.89
C ARG A 33 3.33 10.18 20.82
N ASP A 34 3.34 10.94 21.91
CA ASP A 34 2.21 11.04 22.82
C ASP A 34 1.25 12.11 22.30
N LYS A 35 0.28 11.68 21.48
CA LYS A 35 -0.75 12.54 20.89
C LYS A 35 -2.12 11.94 21.12
N SER A 36 -3.12 12.80 21.33
CA SER A 36 -4.52 12.37 21.31
C SER A 36 -4.87 11.74 19.96
N LYS A 37 -5.77 10.76 19.97
CA LYS A 37 -6.19 9.97 18.78
C LYS A 37 -5.12 9.08 18.14
N ARG A 38 -3.96 8.89 18.80
CA ARG A 38 -2.90 7.97 18.33
C ARG A 38 -3.43 6.57 17.98
N LEU A 39 -4.24 5.97 18.86
CA LEU A 39 -4.79 4.64 18.63
C LEU A 39 -5.73 4.60 17.43
N ASP A 40 -6.55 5.64 17.24
CA ASP A 40 -7.45 5.76 16.09
C ASP A 40 -6.67 5.82 14.77
N HIS A 41 -5.57 6.59 14.72
CA HIS A 41 -4.69 6.67 13.56
C HIS A 41 -3.98 5.33 13.28
N ILE A 42 -3.50 4.67 14.33
CA ILE A 42 -2.85 3.36 14.20
C ILE A 42 -3.84 2.32 13.66
N GLU A 43 -5.06 2.28 14.20
CA GLU A 43 -6.10 1.36 13.75
C GLU A 43 -6.52 1.64 12.30
N SER A 44 -6.69 2.91 11.93
CA SER A 44 -7.01 3.31 10.56
C SER A 44 -5.93 2.85 9.58
N ASN A 45 -4.66 3.08 9.90
CA ASN A 45 -3.55 2.70 9.02
C ASN A 45 -3.37 1.19 8.92
N ALA A 46 -3.57 0.46 10.01
CA ALA A 46 -3.58 -1.00 9.98
C ALA A 46 -4.67 -1.54 9.04
N LYS A 47 -5.90 -1.00 9.11
CA LYS A 47 -7.00 -1.37 8.19
C LYS A 47 -6.69 -1.02 6.74
N GLN A 48 -6.01 0.10 6.49
CA GLN A 48 -5.61 0.48 5.13
C GLN A 48 -4.53 -0.45 4.56
N ILE A 49 -3.51 -0.78 5.35
CA ILE A 49 -2.47 -1.74 4.97
C ILE A 49 -3.08 -3.11 4.63
N GLU A 50 -4.01 -3.60 5.45
CA GLU A 50 -4.70 -4.87 5.19
C GLU A 50 -5.42 -4.85 3.83
N LYS A 51 -6.18 -3.78 3.54
CA LYS A 51 -6.89 -3.63 2.26
C LYS A 51 -5.92 -3.63 1.07
N ILE A 52 -4.85 -2.85 1.15
CA ILE A 52 -3.86 -2.76 0.07
C ILE A 52 -3.16 -4.12 -0.13
N ALA A 53 -2.82 -4.83 0.96
CA ALA A 53 -2.22 -6.16 0.87
C ALA A 53 -3.14 -7.15 0.13
N ILE A 54 -4.45 -7.12 0.38
CA ILE A 54 -5.42 -7.95 -0.34
C ILE A 54 -5.47 -7.58 -1.84
N GLU A 55 -5.41 -6.29 -2.18
CA GLU A 55 -5.39 -5.82 -3.57
C GLU A 55 -4.13 -6.26 -4.31
N ILE A 56 -2.95 -6.13 -3.68
CA ILE A 56 -1.68 -6.65 -4.20
C ILE A 56 -1.79 -8.15 -4.46
N GLN A 57 -2.31 -8.93 -3.51
CA GLN A 57 -2.47 -10.38 -3.69
C GLN A 57 -3.38 -10.72 -4.87
N LYS A 58 -4.49 -9.99 -5.04
CA LYS A 58 -5.39 -10.17 -6.20
C LYS A 58 -4.67 -9.83 -7.51
N GLN A 59 -3.93 -8.73 -7.53
CA GLN A 59 -3.20 -8.29 -8.72
C GLN A 59 -2.10 -9.29 -9.12
N VAL A 60 -1.32 -9.77 -8.16
CA VAL A 60 -0.30 -10.82 -8.39
C VAL A 60 -0.95 -12.12 -8.89
N LYS A 61 -2.08 -12.54 -8.33
CA LYS A 61 -2.85 -13.69 -8.84
C LYS A 61 -3.31 -13.47 -10.29
N SER A 62 -3.77 -12.26 -10.63
CA SER A 62 -4.19 -11.90 -11.99
C SER A 62 -3.03 -11.89 -12.99
N MET A 63 -1.81 -11.62 -12.53
CA MET A 63 -0.59 -11.64 -13.34
C MET A 63 -0.05 -13.07 -13.54
N ARG A 64 -0.23 -13.95 -12.54
CA ARG A 64 0.19 -15.36 -12.58
C ARG A 64 -0.71 -16.25 -13.44
N ARG A 65 -2.01 -15.92 -13.56
CA ARG A 65 -2.91 -16.58 -14.52
C ARG A 65 -2.61 -16.03 -15.93
N LYS A 66 -1.54 -16.53 -16.54
CA LYS A 66 -1.24 -16.45 -17.97
C LYS A 66 -1.37 -17.83 -18.57
#